data_AF-A0A3C0DPA9-F1
#
_entry.id   AF-A0A3C0DPA9-F1
#
_cell.length_a   1.000
_cell.length_b   1.000
_cell.length_c   1.000
_cell.angle_alpha   90.00
_cell.angle_beta   90.00
_cell.angle_gamma   90.00
#
_symmetry.space_group_name_H-M   'P 1'
#
loop_
_entity.id
_entity.type
_entity.pdbx_description
1 polymer ?
#
loop_
_entity_poly.entity_id
_entity_poly.type
_entity_poly.pdbx_seq_one_letter_code
_entity_poly.pdbx_strand_id
1 'polypeptide(L)'
;MPVVLYRVYLYRIYENIGSLSWILAGMGACLLGVSIPLQLKYARRKKDNNLLKNGLISAAAVPAAEPHSWFRLNFNLRLPGKNQVASFFSRLMKPSIIIGLLVIWALVLGSFYPVFLGFQKAEDMPLQIGNMLKAPSWQYPFGTDGYGRNYLLVILLLGRQTLGIAFGVSLISTILGTAIGVLCGFLQGVFDRVVSGILDLVSSIPSYFFIFLIIGLTGSSTSMIMVLSIFGVAELCRV
;
A
#
# COMPACT_ATOMS: atom_id res chain seq x y z
N MET A 1 -17.64 -14.70 -28.32
CA MET A 1 -16.23 -15.14 -28.27
C MET A 1 -15.20 -14.13 -27.69
N PRO A 2 -15.53 -13.04 -26.94
CA PRO A 2 -14.48 -12.17 -26.36
C PRO A 2 -14.08 -12.53 -24.91
N VAL A 3 -14.87 -13.33 -24.18
CA VAL A 3 -14.65 -13.59 -22.73
C VAL A 3 -13.49 -14.56 -22.44
N VAL A 4 -13.11 -15.40 -23.41
CA VAL A 4 -12.07 -16.42 -23.23
C VAL A 4 -10.66 -15.80 -23.28
N LEU A 5 -10.46 -14.75 -24.08
CA LEU A 5 -9.15 -14.11 -24.23
C LEU A 5 -8.74 -13.32 -22.97
N TYR A 6 -9.69 -12.70 -22.27
CA TYR A 6 -9.41 -11.98 -21.02
C TYR A 6 -8.89 -12.92 -19.91
N ARG A 7 -9.40 -14.15 -19.89
CA ARG A 7 -9.00 -15.16 -18.88
C ARG A 7 -7.58 -15.70 -19.09
N VAL A 8 -7.09 -15.70 -20.33
CA VAL A 8 -5.73 -16.12 -20.68
C VAL A 8 -4.71 -15.00 -20.43
N TYR A 9 -5.12 -13.73 -20.59
CA TYR A 9 -4.23 -12.59 -20.36
C TYR A 9 -3.91 -12.36 -18.87
N LEU A 10 -4.90 -12.49 -17.99
CA LEU A 10 -4.69 -12.35 -16.55
C LEU A 10 -3.78 -13.43 -15.96
N TYR A 11 -3.80 -14.64 -16.54
CA TYR A 11 -2.94 -15.74 -16.08
C TYR A 11 -1.45 -15.47 -16.36
N ARG A 12 -1.14 -14.79 -17.48
CA ARG A 12 0.24 -14.48 -17.89
C ARG A 12 0.84 -13.27 -17.15
N ILE A 13 0.01 -12.40 -16.60
CA ILE A 13 0.44 -11.29 -15.74
C ILE A 13 0.75 -11.77 -14.32
N TYR A 14 0.01 -12.77 -13.82
CA TYR A 14 0.22 -13.33 -12.47
C TYR A 14 1.52 -14.11 -12.29
N GLU A 15 2.12 -14.62 -13.37
CA GLU A 15 3.36 -15.40 -13.31
C GLU A 15 4.62 -14.51 -13.22
N ASN A 16 4.50 -13.21 -13.49
CA ASN A 16 5.65 -12.30 -13.68
C ASN A 16 5.82 -11.23 -12.58
N ILE A 17 5.00 -11.26 -11.52
CA ILE A 17 5.07 -10.27 -10.42
C ILE A 17 5.72 -10.96 -9.20
N GLY A 18 6.92 -10.49 -8.87
CA GLY A 18 7.84 -11.12 -7.92
C GLY A 18 7.33 -11.33 -6.49
N SER A 19 8.16 -12.03 -5.72
CA SER A 19 7.91 -12.59 -4.38
C SER A 19 7.41 -11.62 -3.30
N LEU A 20 7.43 -10.30 -3.53
CA LEU A 20 6.99 -9.30 -2.56
C LEU A 20 5.46 -9.13 -2.52
N SER A 21 4.75 -9.25 -3.66
CA SER A 21 3.27 -9.13 -3.68
C SER A 21 2.57 -10.24 -2.91
N TRP A 22 3.18 -11.43 -2.84
CA TRP A 22 2.66 -12.56 -2.07
C TRP A 22 2.70 -12.33 -0.56
N ILE A 23 3.66 -11.54 -0.07
CA ILE A 23 3.81 -11.25 1.37
C ILE A 23 2.76 -10.23 1.80
N LEU A 24 2.51 -9.20 0.98
CA LEU A 24 1.51 -8.18 1.26
C LEU A 24 0.07 -8.71 1.11
N ALA A 25 -0.20 -9.50 0.07
CA ALA A 25 -1.49 -10.18 -0.09
C ALA A 25 -1.75 -11.22 1.03
N GLY A 26 -0.70 -11.91 1.48
CA GLY A 26 -0.77 -12.85 2.60
C GLY A 26 -1.03 -12.17 3.95
N MET A 27 -0.45 -10.99 4.20
CA MET A 27 -0.67 -10.22 5.43
C MET A 27 -2.08 -9.63 5.50
N GLY A 28 -2.63 -9.16 4.38
CA GLY A 28 -4.01 -8.66 4.31
C GLY A 28 -5.06 -9.75 4.55
N ALA A 29 -4.86 -10.95 3.98
CA ALA A 29 -5.76 -12.08 4.19
C ALA A 29 -5.73 -12.64 5.63
N CYS A 30 -4.59 -12.49 6.33
CA CYS A 30 -4.43 -12.98 7.70
C CYS A 30 -5.15 -12.10 8.74
N LEU A 31 -5.27 -10.80 8.49
CA LEU A 31 -5.94 -9.86 9.40
C LEU A 31 -7.47 -9.91 9.33
N LEU A 32 -8.05 -10.38 8.22
CA LEU A 32 -9.51 -10.40 7.99
C LEU A 32 -10.15 -11.78 8.13
N GLY A 33 -9.40 -12.83 8.45
CA GLY A 33 -9.94 -14.18 8.63
C GLY A 33 -10.55 -14.80 7.35
N VAL A 34 -10.29 -14.24 6.17
CA VAL A 34 -10.85 -14.70 4.90
C VAL A 34 -9.92 -15.71 4.25
N SER A 35 -10.36 -16.97 4.22
CA SER A 35 -9.61 -18.09 3.63
C SER A 35 -9.78 -18.13 2.09
N ILE A 36 -8.74 -17.76 1.34
CA ILE A 36 -8.71 -17.78 -0.14
C ILE A 36 -8.07 -19.08 -0.71
N PRO A 37 -8.54 -20.32 -0.41
CA PRO A 37 -8.25 -21.40 -1.36
C PRO A 37 -9.42 -22.36 -1.56
N LEU A 38 -10.52 -21.89 -2.17
CA LEU A 38 -11.64 -22.77 -2.56
C LEU A 38 -11.87 -22.84 -4.08
N GLN A 39 -11.42 -21.85 -4.86
CA GLN A 39 -11.65 -21.84 -6.31
C GLN A 39 -10.73 -22.80 -7.09
N LEU A 40 -9.53 -23.12 -6.56
CA LEU A 40 -8.57 -23.99 -7.24
C LEU A 40 -8.93 -25.49 -7.16
N LYS A 41 -9.64 -25.93 -6.11
CA LYS A 41 -10.05 -27.34 -5.97
C LYS A 41 -11.20 -27.71 -6.90
N TYR A 42 -12.02 -26.73 -7.31
CA TYR A 42 -13.16 -26.96 -8.20
C TYR A 42 -12.73 -27.19 -9.66
N ALA A 43 -11.70 -26.49 -10.14
CA ALA A 43 -11.20 -26.62 -11.50
C ALA A 43 -10.48 -27.96 -11.77
N ARG A 44 -9.90 -28.59 -10.74
CA ARG A 44 -9.19 -29.86 -10.88
C ARG A 44 -10.16 -31.05 -11.07
N ARG A 45 -11.35 -31.00 -10.47
CA ARG A 45 -12.33 -32.11 -10.51
C ARG A 45 -13.05 -32.26 -11.86
N LYS A 46 -13.10 -31.21 -12.70
CA LYS A 46 -13.80 -31.25 -14.01
C LYS A 46 -12.93 -31.81 -15.15
N LYS A 47 -11.61 -31.92 -14.96
CA LYS A 47 -10.67 -32.42 -15.96
C LYS A 47 -10.57 -33.96 -15.98
N ASP A 48 -10.97 -34.63 -14.91
CA ASP A 48 -11.00 -36.10 -14.82
C ASP A 48 -12.25 -36.75 -15.44
N ASN A 49 -13.22 -35.95 -15.92
CA ASN A 49 -14.45 -36.46 -16.54
C ASN A 49 -14.27 -37.11 -17.94
N ASN A 50 -13.02 -37.30 -18.40
CA ASN A 50 -12.71 -38.17 -19.53
C ASN A 50 -12.56 -39.66 -19.13
N LEU A 51 -12.56 -39.99 -17.83
CA LEU A 51 -12.56 -41.38 -17.35
C LEU A 51 -13.96 -42.02 -17.34
N LEU A 52 -15.02 -41.23 -17.51
CA LEU A 52 -16.41 -41.73 -17.58
C LEU A 52 -16.79 -42.30 -18.96
N LYS A 53 -15.89 -42.27 -19.95
CA LYS A 53 -16.14 -42.78 -21.30
C LYS A 53 -15.88 -44.28 -21.47
N ASN A 54 -15.26 -44.95 -20.48
CA ASN A 54 -14.81 -46.34 -20.62
C ASN A 54 -15.57 -47.33 -19.70
N GLY A 55 -16.91 -47.26 -19.71
CA GLY A 55 -17.77 -48.45 -19.59
C GLY A 55 -17.58 -49.40 -18.40
N LEU A 56 -17.09 -48.96 -17.24
CA LEU A 56 -16.94 -49.80 -16.05
C LEU A 56 -17.14 -48.97 -14.79
N ILE A 57 -18.39 -48.74 -14.37
CA ILE A 57 -18.93 -49.07 -13.02
C ILE A 57 -20.45 -49.19 -13.15
N SER A 58 -20.93 -50.36 -12.75
CA SER A 58 -22.32 -50.79 -12.62
C SER A 58 -23.16 -49.86 -11.74
N ALA A 59 -24.46 -49.83 -12.03
CA ALA A 59 -25.51 -49.12 -11.31
C ALA A 59 -25.79 -49.69 -9.90
N ALA A 60 -24.81 -49.68 -9.00
CA ALA A 60 -24.99 -50.09 -7.62
C ALA A 60 -24.33 -49.10 -6.65
N ALA A 61 -25.14 -48.61 -5.70
CA ALA A 61 -24.85 -47.67 -4.63
C ALA A 61 -24.87 -46.18 -5.01
N VAL A 62 -26.06 -45.64 -5.27
CA VAL A 62 -26.39 -44.28 -4.83
C VAL A 62 -26.50 -44.36 -3.29
N PRO A 63 -25.56 -43.77 -2.51
CA PRO A 63 -25.74 -43.69 -1.07
C PRO A 63 -26.91 -42.76 -0.80
N ALA A 64 -27.83 -43.20 0.06
CA ALA A 64 -28.91 -42.38 0.59
C ALA A 64 -28.36 -41.01 1.03
N ALA A 65 -29.07 -39.95 0.66
CA ALA A 65 -28.73 -38.59 1.02
C ALA A 65 -28.69 -38.46 2.55
N GLU A 66 -27.48 -38.40 3.12
CA GLU A 66 -27.30 -37.83 4.46
C GLU A 66 -27.71 -36.36 4.38
N PRO A 67 -28.72 -35.91 5.15
CA PRO A 67 -28.95 -34.49 5.29
C PRO A 67 -27.72 -33.92 6.02
N HIS A 68 -27.36 -32.66 5.74
CA HIS A 68 -26.37 -31.86 6.50
C HIS A 68 -24.85 -32.21 6.45
N SER A 69 -24.28 -32.64 5.31
CA SER A 69 -22.81 -32.79 5.16
C SER A 69 -22.07 -31.59 4.56
N TRP A 70 -22.70 -30.79 3.69
CA TRP A 70 -22.07 -29.60 3.09
C TRP A 70 -21.85 -28.45 4.09
N PHE A 71 -22.48 -28.53 5.27
CA PHE A 71 -22.29 -27.60 6.38
C PHE A 71 -21.13 -28.01 7.32
N ARG A 72 -20.34 -29.05 6.99
CA ARG A 72 -19.04 -29.27 7.65
C ARG A 72 -17.96 -28.41 6.99
N LEU A 73 -18.11 -27.09 7.06
CA LEU A 73 -16.99 -26.18 6.94
C LEU A 73 -16.12 -26.39 8.19
N ASN A 74 -15.18 -27.33 8.11
CA ASN A 74 -14.09 -27.46 9.06
C ASN A 74 -13.27 -26.17 8.99
N PHE A 75 -13.71 -25.14 9.73
CA PHE A 75 -12.92 -23.97 10.06
C PHE A 75 -11.83 -24.43 11.03
N ASN A 76 -10.83 -25.13 10.49
CA ASN A 76 -9.53 -25.23 11.14
C ASN A 76 -8.88 -23.85 11.03
N LEU A 77 -9.36 -22.92 11.86
CA LEU A 77 -8.66 -21.69 12.21
C LEU A 77 -7.35 -22.13 12.86
N ARG A 78 -6.32 -22.34 12.03
CA ARG A 78 -4.95 -22.50 12.49
C ARG A 78 -4.55 -21.18 13.12
N LEU A 79 -4.80 -21.05 14.42
CA LEU A 79 -4.26 -19.96 15.22
C LEU A 79 -2.74 -19.96 15.00
N PRO A 80 -2.12 -18.81 14.68
CA PRO A 80 -0.69 -18.73 14.42
C PRO A 80 0.05 -19.30 15.64
N GLY A 81 0.74 -20.42 15.45
CA GLY A 81 1.46 -21.08 16.55
C GLY A 81 2.48 -20.10 17.15
N LYS A 82 2.71 -20.18 18.46
CA LYS A 82 3.65 -19.32 19.23
C LYS A 82 5.01 -19.10 18.53
N ASN A 83 5.45 -20.06 17.73
CA ASN A 83 6.71 -20.04 16.97
C ASN A 83 6.66 -19.18 15.68
N GLN A 84 5.48 -18.88 15.13
CA GLN A 84 5.33 -18.01 13.96
C GLN A 84 5.58 -16.54 14.29
N VAL A 85 5.12 -16.06 15.44
CA VAL A 85 5.41 -14.69 15.92
C VAL A 85 6.91 -14.52 16.16
N ALA A 86 7.56 -15.52 16.77
CA ALA A 86 9.01 -15.54 16.94
C ALA A 86 9.76 -15.55 15.59
N SER A 87 9.25 -16.28 14.59
CA SER A 87 9.81 -16.28 13.23
C SER A 87 9.63 -14.96 12.49
N PHE A 88 8.59 -14.20 12.82
CA PHE A 88 8.33 -12.89 12.24
C PHE A 88 9.30 -11.84 12.80
N PHE A 89 9.52 -11.86 14.13
CA PHE A 89 10.53 -11.03 14.78
C PHE A 89 11.96 -11.35 14.35
N SER A 90 12.29 -12.64 14.14
CA SER A 90 13.61 -13.00 13.62
C SER A 90 13.82 -12.54 12.16
N ARG A 91 12.75 -12.40 11.38
CA ARG A 91 12.82 -11.81 10.03
C ARG A 91 13.03 -10.29 10.05
N LEU A 92 12.52 -9.60 11.08
CA LEU A 92 12.73 -8.16 11.30
C LEU A 92 14.18 -7.83 11.70
N MET A 93 14.91 -8.77 12.30
CA MET A 93 16.31 -8.60 12.69
C MET A 93 17.32 -8.81 11.55
N LYS A 94 16.87 -8.88 10.29
CA LYS A 94 17.81 -8.87 9.15
C LYS A 94 18.56 -7.53 9.11
N PRO A 95 19.90 -7.53 8.90
CA PRO A 95 20.71 -6.31 8.96
C PRO A 95 20.22 -5.25 7.97
N SER A 96 19.72 -5.65 6.80
CA SER A 96 19.15 -4.72 5.80
C SER A 96 17.94 -3.96 6.32
N ILE A 97 17.06 -4.61 7.10
CA ILE A 97 15.86 -3.97 7.68
C ILE A 97 16.27 -3.04 8.81
N ILE A 98 17.23 -3.45 9.64
CA ILE A 98 17.76 -2.63 10.74
C ILE A 98 18.40 -1.36 10.19
N ILE A 99 19.22 -1.47 9.14
CA ILE A 99 19.84 -0.30 8.48
C ILE A 99 18.77 0.62 7.91
N GLY A 100 17.77 0.07 7.20
CA GLY A 100 16.67 0.87 6.67
C GLY A 100 15.87 1.60 7.76
N LEU A 101 15.55 0.90 8.84
CA LEU A 101 14.85 1.47 9.99
C LEU A 101 15.68 2.57 10.67
N LEU A 102 16.99 2.35 10.82
CA LEU A 102 17.92 3.33 11.40
C LEU A 102 18.01 4.59 10.54
N VAL A 103 18.09 4.45 9.22
CA VAL A 103 18.09 5.60 8.29
C VAL A 103 16.79 6.39 8.40
N ILE A 104 15.64 5.72 8.41
CA ILE A 104 14.33 6.38 8.58
C ILE A 104 14.29 7.13 9.92
N TRP A 105 14.72 6.49 11.02
CA TRP A 105 14.79 7.14 12.33
C TRP A 105 15.72 8.34 12.34
N ALA A 106 16.89 8.24 11.72
CA ALA A 106 17.84 9.34 11.60
C ALA A 106 17.25 10.51 10.82
N LEU A 107 16.50 10.26 9.73
CA LEU A 107 15.82 11.29 8.96
C LEU A 107 14.69 11.97 9.75
N VAL A 108 13.89 11.18 10.48
CA VAL A 108 12.82 11.71 11.33
C VAL A 108 13.42 12.59 12.42
N LEU A 109 14.35 12.06 13.21
CA LEU A 109 15.00 12.80 14.31
C LEU A 109 15.77 14.03 13.80
N GLY A 110 16.50 13.87 12.68
CA GLY A 110 17.20 14.97 12.01
C GLY A 110 16.22 16.08 11.58
N SER A 111 15.03 15.73 11.09
CA SER A 111 14.02 16.72 10.69
C SER A 111 13.48 17.53 11.86
N PHE A 112 13.56 17.02 13.10
CA PHE A 112 13.20 17.76 14.32
C PHE A 112 14.34 18.63 14.86
N TYR A 113 15.60 18.40 14.45
CA TYR A 113 16.75 19.16 14.93
C TYR A 113 16.63 20.69 14.79
N PRO A 114 16.15 21.26 13.65
CA PRO A 114 16.02 22.72 13.53
C PRO A 114 14.99 23.34 14.48
N VAL A 115 13.99 22.57 14.93
CA VAL A 115 12.97 23.04 15.88
C VAL A 115 13.59 23.25 17.26
N PHE A 116 14.53 22.39 17.66
CA PHE A 116 15.30 22.59 18.90
C PHE A 116 16.18 23.85 18.86
N LEU A 117 16.56 24.30 17.66
CA LEU A 117 17.27 25.57 17.44
C LEU A 117 16.32 26.79 17.41
N GLY A 118 15.01 26.59 17.58
CA GLY A 118 14.00 27.66 17.59
C GLY A 118 13.43 28.02 16.22
N PHE A 119 13.81 27.32 15.14
CA PHE A 119 13.30 27.58 13.80
C PHE A 119 12.07 26.70 13.51
N GLN A 120 10.91 27.33 13.24
CA GLN A 120 9.66 26.61 12.91
C GLN A 120 9.47 26.49 11.39
N LYS A 121 9.81 27.55 10.67
CA LYS A 121 9.74 27.67 9.21
C LYS A 121 11.08 28.15 8.65
N ALA A 122 11.33 27.84 7.38
CA ALA A 122 12.53 28.31 6.69
C ALA A 122 12.60 29.85 6.60
N GLU A 123 11.43 30.51 6.58
CA GLU A 123 11.30 31.96 6.56
C GLU A 123 11.77 32.64 7.86
N ASP A 124 11.67 31.93 8.99
CA ASP A 124 12.06 32.45 10.31
C ASP A 124 13.58 32.55 10.47
N MET A 125 14.36 31.92 9.57
CA MET A 125 15.81 31.98 9.65
C MET A 125 16.34 33.37 9.28
N PRO A 126 17.24 33.94 10.11
CA PRO A 126 17.82 35.24 9.86
C PRO A 126 18.62 35.24 8.56
N LEU A 127 18.45 36.30 7.77
CA LEU A 127 19.22 36.53 6.56
C LEU A 127 20.64 36.96 6.95
N GLN A 128 21.66 36.28 6.41
CA GLN A 128 23.06 36.58 6.69
C GLN A 128 23.76 37.02 5.41
N ILE A 129 23.59 38.29 5.03
CA ILE A 129 24.10 38.85 3.77
C ILE A 129 25.62 38.64 3.62
N GLY A 130 26.39 38.72 4.72
CA GLY A 130 27.84 38.47 4.70
C GLY A 130 28.25 37.02 4.46
N ASN A 131 27.32 36.07 4.49
CA ASN A 131 27.56 34.63 4.35
C ASN A 131 26.85 34.04 3.13
N MET A 132 26.46 34.83 2.14
CA MET A 132 25.79 34.33 0.92
C MET A 132 26.72 33.44 0.08
N LEU A 133 26.15 32.40 -0.54
CA LEU A 133 26.81 31.56 -1.55
C LEU A 133 28.17 30.96 -1.11
N LYS A 134 28.31 30.62 0.17
CA LYS A 134 29.51 29.96 0.69
C LYS A 134 29.52 28.49 0.29
N ALA A 135 30.68 28.03 -0.17
CA ALA A 135 30.95 26.62 -0.44
C ALA A 135 30.81 25.77 0.84
N PRO A 136 30.63 24.43 0.69
CA PRO A 136 30.59 23.51 1.81
C PRO A 136 31.81 23.67 2.74
N SER A 137 31.55 23.80 4.03
CA SER A 137 32.58 23.94 5.08
C SER A 137 32.14 23.23 6.35
N TRP A 138 33.06 23.05 7.32
CA TRP A 138 32.71 22.44 8.61
C TRP A 138 31.60 23.19 9.37
N GLN A 139 31.48 24.51 9.16
CA GLN A 139 30.41 25.32 9.74
C GLN A 139 29.10 25.23 8.92
N TYR A 140 29.21 25.05 7.60
CA TYR A 140 28.08 24.91 6.68
C TYR A 140 28.25 23.64 5.84
N PRO A 141 27.87 22.45 6.34
CA PRO A 141 28.14 21.17 5.67
C PRO A 141 27.62 21.09 4.23
N PHE A 142 26.51 21.79 3.94
CA PHE A 142 25.93 21.90 2.59
C PHE A 142 26.05 23.30 2.00
N GLY A 143 26.85 24.18 2.60
CA GLY A 143 26.98 25.58 2.18
C GLY A 143 25.78 26.45 2.59
N THR A 144 25.74 27.66 2.02
CA THR A 144 24.69 28.64 2.28
C THR A 144 23.95 29.05 1.00
N ASP A 145 22.68 29.40 1.15
CA ASP A 145 21.85 29.86 0.04
C ASP A 145 22.15 31.31 -0.37
N GLY A 146 21.43 31.80 -1.39
CA GLY A 146 21.51 33.19 -1.86
C GLY A 146 21.07 34.23 -0.82
N TYR A 147 20.55 33.79 0.33
CA TYR A 147 20.12 34.61 1.46
C TYR A 147 21.04 34.46 2.68
N GLY A 148 22.10 33.65 2.57
CA GLY A 148 23.05 33.35 3.65
C GLY A 148 22.55 32.34 4.70
N ARG A 149 21.44 31.65 4.45
CA ARG A 149 20.88 30.61 5.32
C ARG A 149 21.59 29.28 5.08
N ASN A 150 21.71 28.46 6.12
CA ASN A 150 22.35 27.14 6.02
C ASN A 150 21.44 26.13 5.28
N TYR A 151 21.88 25.60 4.15
CA TYR A 151 21.11 24.65 3.34
C TYR A 151 20.69 23.41 4.13
N LEU A 152 21.55 22.91 5.02
CA LEU A 152 21.24 21.72 5.82
C LEU A 152 20.02 21.95 6.72
N LEU A 153 19.94 23.11 7.38
CA LEU A 153 18.79 23.43 8.24
C LEU A 153 17.52 23.62 7.42
N VAL A 154 17.62 24.24 6.23
CA VAL A 154 16.48 24.41 5.33
C VAL A 154 15.95 23.05 4.86
N ILE A 155 16.84 22.15 4.44
CA ILE A 155 16.46 20.79 4.02
C ILE A 155 15.78 20.03 5.15
N LEU A 156 16.31 20.09 6.38
CA LEU A 156 15.70 19.42 7.53
C LEU A 156 14.31 19.99 7.88
N LEU A 157 14.13 21.31 7.80
CA LEU A 157 12.82 21.95 8.01
C LEU A 157 11.80 21.55 6.95
N LEU A 158 12.19 21.55 5.68
CA LEU A 158 11.33 21.10 4.59
C LEU A 158 11.02 19.61 4.70
N GLY A 159 12.01 18.80 5.07
CA GLY A 159 11.86 17.37 5.34
C GLY A 159 10.77 17.09 6.38
N ARG A 160 10.71 17.86 7.47
CA ARG A 160 9.63 17.79 8.47
C ARG A 160 8.25 18.03 7.87
N GLN A 161 8.12 19.05 7.02
CA GLN A 161 6.85 19.38 6.36
C GLN A 161 6.42 18.25 5.40
N THR A 162 7.35 17.76 4.58
CA THR A 162 7.07 16.65 3.64
C THR A 162 6.71 15.35 4.38
N LEU A 163 7.41 15.03 5.47
CA LEU A 163 7.09 13.87 6.32
C LEU A 163 5.68 13.98 6.90
N GLY A 164 5.31 15.16 7.41
CA GLY A 164 3.97 15.39 7.95
C GLY A 164 2.86 15.22 6.89
N ILE A 165 3.08 15.78 5.69
CA ILE A 165 2.14 15.64 4.57
C ILE A 165 2.02 14.17 4.15
N ALA A 166 3.14 13.49 3.90
CA ALA A 166 3.15 12.11 3.47
C ALA A 166 2.47 11.18 4.48
N PHE A 167 2.73 11.40 5.78
CA PHE A 167 2.11 10.63 6.85
C PHE A 167 0.59 10.85 6.92
N GLY A 168 0.14 12.11 6.85
CA GLY A 168 -1.28 12.44 6.86
C GLY A 168 -2.04 11.85 5.67
N VAL A 169 -1.48 11.99 4.47
CA VAL A 169 -2.04 11.41 3.24
C VAL A 169 -2.12 9.89 3.35
N SER A 170 -1.02 9.24 3.74
CA SER A 170 -0.97 7.78 3.84
C SER A 170 -2.01 7.25 4.83
N LEU A 171 -2.19 7.89 5.99
CA LEU A 171 -3.20 7.50 6.96
C LEU A 171 -4.62 7.62 6.41
N ILE A 172 -4.98 8.79 5.87
CA ILE A 172 -6.33 9.06 5.38
C ILE A 172 -6.65 8.15 4.19
N SER A 173 -5.74 8.06 3.21
CA SER A 173 -5.91 7.20 2.04
C SER A 173 -5.97 5.73 2.41
N THR A 174 -5.19 5.26 3.39
CA THR A 174 -5.26 3.87 3.82
C THR A 174 -6.60 3.57 4.48
N ILE A 175 -7.08 4.42 5.38
CA ILE A 175 -8.37 4.21 6.06
C ILE A 175 -9.52 4.20 5.05
N LEU A 176 -9.60 5.23 4.21
CA LEU A 176 -10.69 5.35 3.23
C LEU A 176 -10.57 4.31 2.10
N GLY A 177 -9.37 4.10 1.58
CA GLY A 177 -9.11 3.13 0.52
C GLY A 177 -9.38 1.69 0.96
N THR A 178 -8.95 1.31 2.17
CA THR A 178 -9.26 -0.03 2.69
C THR A 178 -10.76 -0.19 2.94
N ALA A 179 -11.44 0.82 3.50
CA ALA A 179 -12.89 0.76 3.71
C ALA A 179 -13.65 0.59 2.38
N ILE A 180 -13.32 1.39 1.36
CA ILE A 180 -13.96 1.32 0.04
C ILE A 180 -13.62 0.01 -0.66
N GLY A 181 -12.35 -0.41 -0.66
CA GLY A 181 -11.92 -1.67 -1.27
C GLY A 181 -12.60 -2.89 -0.66
N VAL A 182 -12.73 -2.91 0.67
CA VAL A 182 -13.46 -3.97 1.38
C VAL A 182 -14.94 -3.96 1.00
N LEU A 183 -15.59 -2.78 0.93
CA LEU A 183 -16.99 -2.66 0.51
C LEU A 183 -17.21 -3.16 -0.92
N CYS A 184 -16.32 -2.82 -1.86
CA CYS A 184 -16.39 -3.31 -3.24
C CYS A 184 -16.23 -4.84 -3.30
N GLY A 185 -15.30 -5.40 -2.51
CA GLY A 185 -15.08 -6.84 -2.41
C GLY A 185 -16.27 -7.62 -1.82
N PHE A 186 -17.02 -7.01 -0.89
CA PHE A 186 -18.22 -7.62 -0.29
C PHE A 186 -19.47 -7.50 -1.15
N LEU A 187 -19.78 -6.31 -1.66
CA LEU A 187 -21.04 -6.06 -2.35
C LEU A 187 -21.06 -6.69 -3.74
N GLN A 188 -19.92 -6.64 -4.46
CA GLN A 188 -19.73 -7.13 -5.84
C GLN A 188 -20.81 -6.63 -6.85
N GLY A 189 -20.54 -6.68 -8.15
CA GLY A 189 -21.54 -6.31 -9.17
C GLY A 189 -21.57 -4.81 -9.54
N VAL A 190 -22.75 -4.18 -9.56
CA VAL A 190 -22.92 -2.81 -10.12
C VAL A 190 -22.22 -1.74 -9.28
N PHE A 191 -22.29 -1.87 -7.94
CA PHE A 191 -21.64 -0.93 -7.03
C PHE A 191 -20.13 -0.88 -7.26
N ASP A 192 -19.49 -2.05 -7.34
CA ASP A 192 -18.07 -2.19 -7.66
C ASP A 192 -17.72 -1.55 -9.01
N ARG A 193 -18.53 -1.78 -10.04
CA ARG A 193 -18.29 -1.18 -11.38
C ARG A 193 -18.39 0.34 -11.38
N VAL A 194 -19.35 0.91 -10.65
CA VAL A 194 -19.52 2.37 -10.55
C VAL A 194 -18.37 2.99 -9.75
N VAL A 195 -18.06 2.43 -8.59
CA VAL A 195 -16.99 2.95 -7.72
C VAL A 195 -15.64 2.85 -8.43
N SER A 196 -15.30 1.68 -8.97
CA SER A 196 -14.05 1.50 -9.72
C SER A 196 -13.97 2.42 -10.94
N GLY A 197 -15.10 2.66 -11.64
CA GLY A 197 -15.15 3.64 -12.73
C GLY A 197 -14.87 5.07 -12.30
N ILE A 198 -15.39 5.51 -11.14
CA ILE A 198 -15.09 6.84 -10.59
C ILE A 198 -13.61 6.95 -10.22
N LEU A 199 -13.04 5.91 -9.59
CA LEU A 199 -11.62 5.90 -9.21
C LEU A 199 -10.70 5.91 -10.44
N ASP A 200 -11.10 5.24 -11.52
CA ASP A 200 -10.41 5.29 -12.81
C ASP A 200 -10.43 6.71 -13.41
N LEU A 201 -11.57 7.42 -13.34
CA LEU A 201 -11.68 8.80 -13.79
C LEU A 201 -10.79 9.74 -12.96
N VAL A 202 -10.80 9.61 -11.64
CA VAL A 202 -9.94 10.42 -10.76
C VAL A 202 -8.47 10.15 -11.06
N SER A 203 -8.07 8.90 -11.22
CA SER A 203 -6.68 8.51 -11.50
C SER A 203 -6.21 8.86 -12.92
N SER A 204 -7.13 9.16 -13.84
CA SER A 204 -6.79 9.59 -15.20
C SER A 204 -6.20 11.00 -15.23
N ILE A 205 -6.48 11.79 -14.19
CA ILE A 205 -5.99 13.14 -14.02
C ILE A 205 -4.59 13.10 -13.39
N PRO A 206 -3.58 13.77 -13.96
CA PRO A 206 -2.26 13.87 -13.34
C PRO A 206 -2.32 14.56 -11.98
N SER A 207 -2.16 13.81 -10.89
CA SER A 207 -2.27 14.30 -9.51
C SER A 207 -1.28 15.43 -9.22
N TYR A 208 -0.07 15.37 -9.78
CA TYR A 208 0.96 16.41 -9.64
C TYR A 208 0.50 17.80 -10.12
N PHE A 209 -0.37 17.86 -11.14
CA PHE A 209 -0.88 19.13 -11.63
C PHE A 209 -1.76 19.84 -10.59
N PHE A 210 -2.63 19.08 -9.93
CA PHE A 210 -3.51 19.62 -8.87
C PHE A 210 -2.72 20.10 -7.66
N ILE A 211 -1.64 19.41 -7.30
CA ILE A 211 -0.76 19.82 -6.22
C ILE A 211 -0.19 21.22 -6.50
N PHE A 212 0.42 21.43 -7.67
CA PHE A 212 1.01 22.73 -8.00
C PHE A 212 -0.02 23.85 -8.03
N LEU A 213 -1.23 23.58 -8.54
CA LEU A 213 -2.33 24.52 -8.55
C LEU A 213 -2.72 24.94 -7.13
N ILE A 214 -2.89 23.98 -6.22
CA ILE A 214 -3.31 24.26 -4.83
C ILE A 214 -2.21 24.95 -4.03
N ILE A 215 -0.95 24.57 -4.24
CA ILE A 215 0.19 25.26 -3.64
C ILE A 215 0.19 26.73 -4.07
N GLY A 216 0.01 26.99 -5.36
CA GLY A 216 -0.02 28.35 -5.90
C GLY A 216 -1.19 29.20 -5.37
N LEU A 217 -2.35 28.59 -5.10
CA LEU A 217 -3.53 29.31 -4.63
C LEU A 217 -3.58 29.51 -3.12
N THR A 218 -3.29 28.48 -2.33
CA THR A 218 -3.52 28.51 -0.87
C THR A 218 -2.22 28.59 -0.07
N GLY A 219 -1.10 28.08 -0.60
CA GLY A 219 0.16 27.95 0.15
C GLY A 219 0.06 27.10 1.42
N SER A 220 -1.08 26.42 1.65
CA SER A 220 -1.35 25.67 2.87
C SER A 220 -1.03 24.19 2.70
N SER A 221 -0.29 23.63 3.67
CA SER A 221 0.00 22.21 3.75
C SER A 221 -1.24 21.35 4.00
N THR A 222 -2.28 21.89 4.66
CA THR A 222 -3.53 21.14 4.92
C THR A 222 -4.31 20.87 3.64
N SER A 223 -4.36 21.85 2.73
CA SER A 223 -5.03 21.70 1.43
C SER A 223 -4.34 20.66 0.56
N MET A 224 -3.00 20.56 0.63
CA MET A 224 -2.25 19.51 -0.07
C MET A 224 -2.65 18.11 0.42
N ILE A 225 -2.75 17.93 1.75
CA ILE A 225 -3.12 16.64 2.34
C ILE A 225 -4.51 16.20 1.84
N MET A 226 -5.49 17.09 1.85
CA MET A 226 -6.85 16.77 1.44
C MET A 226 -6.91 16.26 0.00
N VAL A 227 -6.25 16.97 -0.92
CA VAL A 227 -6.30 16.62 -2.34
C VAL A 227 -5.48 15.37 -2.63
N LEU A 228 -4.27 15.26 -2.08
CA LEU A 228 -3.47 14.06 -2.20
C LEU A 228 -4.18 12.83 -1.63
N SER A 229 -4.96 13.00 -0.56
CA SER A 229 -5.70 11.89 0.03
C SER A 229 -6.74 11.32 -0.93
N ILE A 230 -7.45 12.18 -1.68
CA ILE A 230 -8.45 11.78 -2.68
C ILE A 230 -7.79 10.94 -3.78
N PHE A 231 -6.66 11.40 -4.31
CA PHE A 231 -5.90 10.65 -5.31
C PHE A 231 -5.33 9.34 -4.72
N GLY A 232 -4.81 9.37 -3.49
CA GLY A 232 -4.26 8.19 -2.83
C GLY A 232 -5.30 7.10 -2.55
N VAL A 233 -6.57 7.48 -2.29
CA VAL A 233 -7.67 6.50 -2.18
C VAL A 233 -7.89 5.77 -3.50
N ALA A 234 -7.87 6.50 -4.62
CA ALA A 234 -8.05 5.92 -5.95
C ALA A 234 -6.93 4.95 -6.32
N GLU A 235 -5.69 5.24 -5.93
CA GLU A 235 -4.55 4.33 -6.14
C GLU A 235 -4.64 3.07 -5.27
N LEU A 236 -4.98 3.21 -3.99
CA LEU A 236 -5.02 2.07 -3.06
C LEU A 236 -6.16 1.09 -3.33
N CYS A 237 -7.31 1.57 -3.82
CA CYS A 237 -8.44 0.71 -4.15
C CYS A 237 -8.24 -0.17 -5.40
N ARG A 238 -7.20 0.09 -6.21
CA ARG A 238 -6.98 -0.60 -7.50
C ARG A 238 -6.14 -1.88 -7.40
N VAL A 239 -5.89 -2.40 -6.19
CA VAL A 239 -5.09 -3.61 -5.92
C VAL A 239 -5.98 -4.81 -5.65
#